data_AF-A0A2V6L374-F1
#
_entry.id   AF-A0A2V6L374-F1
#
_cell.length_a   1.000
_cell.length_b   1.000
_cell.length_c   1.000
_cell.angle_alpha   90.00
_cell.angle_beta   90.00
_cell.angle_gamma   90.00
#
_symmetry.space_group_name_H-M   'P 1'
#
loop_
_entity.id
_entity.type
_entity.pdbx_description
1 polymer ?
#
loop_
_entity_poly.entity_id
_entity_poly.type
_entity_poly.pdbx_seq_one_letter_code
_entity_poly.pdbx_strand_id
1 'polypeptide(L)'
;MNVRSAIVFLALAAAVCAEELPRKIKTPRESYPNVDVIYDSVTMPDGKRLRSIITKPRDVKGKLPVIFLAGWLSCDSVEAPADTKDATGLILRGLAQ
;
A
#
# COMPACT_ATOMS: atom_id res chain seq x y z
N MET A 1 -23.64 -4.62 -29.92
CA MET A 1 -23.10 -4.77 -28.55
C MET A 1 -24.17 -4.24 -27.60
N ASN A 2 -24.95 -5.12 -26.97
CA ASN A 2 -26.16 -4.72 -26.24
C ASN A 2 -25.81 -4.18 -24.86
N VAL A 3 -26.56 -3.15 -24.40
CA VAL A 3 -26.39 -2.46 -23.09
C VAL A 3 -26.25 -3.45 -21.92
N ARG A 4 -26.94 -4.60 -22.00
CA ARG A 4 -26.86 -5.69 -21.01
C ARG A 4 -25.47 -6.32 -20.92
N SER A 5 -24.75 -6.51 -22.03
CA SER A 5 -23.38 -7.02 -22.01
C SER A 5 -22.42 -5.99 -21.40
N ALA A 6 -22.60 -4.70 -21.69
CA ALA A 6 -21.75 -3.66 -21.10
C ALA A 6 -21.87 -3.58 -19.57
N ILE A 7 -23.08 -3.77 -19.03
CA ILE A 7 -23.34 -3.79 -17.58
C ILE A 7 -22.70 -5.00 -16.90
N VAL A 8 -22.77 -6.18 -17.51
CA VAL A 8 -22.14 -7.41 -16.95
C VAL A 8 -20.61 -7.29 -16.93
N PHE A 9 -20.01 -6.72 -17.97
CA PHE A 9 -18.56 -6.48 -18.00
C PHE A 9 -18.09 -5.45 -16.95
N LEU A 10 -18.88 -4.40 -16.71
CA LEU A 10 -18.55 -3.38 -15.71
C LEU A 10 -18.63 -3.92 -14.26
N ALA A 11 -19.60 -4.79 -13.98
CA ALA A 11 -19.75 -5.42 -12.67
C ALA A 11 -18.63 -6.43 -12.36
N LEU A 12 -18.13 -7.16 -13.37
CA LEU A 12 -17.04 -8.13 -13.19
C LEU A 12 -15.69 -7.43 -12.98
N ALA A 13 -15.47 -6.26 -13.58
CA ALA A 13 -14.24 -5.48 -13.39
C ALA A 13 -14.10 -4.91 -11.97
N ALA A 14 -15.22 -4.57 -11.31
CA ALA A 14 -15.21 -4.05 -9.94
C ALA A 14 -14.86 -5.11 -8.89
N ALA A 15 -15.11 -6.40 -9.18
CA ALA A 15 -14.78 -7.50 -8.27
C ALA A 15 -13.28 -7.87 -8.27
N VAL A 16 -12.49 -7.32 -9.20
CA VAL A 16 -11.03 -7.51 -9.28
C VAL A 16 -10.28 -6.28 -8.72
N CYS A 17 -10.91 -5.49 -7.84
CA CYS A 17 -10.13 -4.69 -6.91
C CYS A 17 -9.50 -5.67 -5.93
N ALA A 18 -8.18 -5.86 -6.00
CA ALA A 18 -7.43 -6.73 -5.10
C ALA A 18 -7.91 -6.51 -3.67
N GLU A 19 -8.52 -7.54 -3.07
CA GLU A 19 -9.14 -7.42 -1.76
C GLU A 19 -8.06 -7.00 -0.76
N GLU A 20 -8.25 -5.82 -0.15
CA GLU A 20 -7.27 -5.23 0.74
C GLU A 20 -7.16 -6.08 2.01
N LEU A 21 -5.93 -6.41 2.39
CA LEU A 21 -5.72 -7.23 3.58
C LEU A 21 -6.18 -6.46 4.85
N PRO A 22 -6.73 -7.12 5.89
CA PRO A 22 -7.30 -6.45 7.06
C PRO A 22 -6.31 -5.62 7.90
N ARG A 23 -6.54 -4.31 8.06
CA ARG A 23 -5.70 -3.43 8.89
C ARG A 23 -6.20 -3.40 10.34
N LYS A 24 -5.28 -3.40 11.32
CA LYS A 24 -5.64 -3.21 12.73
C LYS A 24 -6.09 -1.78 13.00
N ILE A 25 -5.46 -0.82 12.33
CA ILE A 25 -5.70 0.59 12.51
C ILE A 25 -6.88 1.02 11.61
N LYS A 26 -7.84 1.76 12.18
CA LYS A 26 -9.01 2.29 11.47
C LYS A 26 -8.84 3.74 11.00
N THR A 27 -7.68 4.33 11.22
CA THR A 27 -7.37 5.69 10.75
C THR A 27 -7.27 5.71 9.22
N PRO A 28 -7.39 6.89 8.61
CA PRO A 28 -7.11 7.06 7.18
C PRO A 28 -5.72 6.52 6.83
N ARG A 29 -5.56 6.12 5.56
CA ARG A 29 -4.25 5.76 4.99
C ARG A 29 -3.28 6.94 5.11
N GLU A 30 -2.01 6.61 5.22
CA GLU A 30 -0.94 7.60 5.25
C GLU A 30 -0.89 8.39 3.94
N SER A 31 -0.58 9.68 4.05
CA SER A 31 -0.39 10.55 2.90
C SER A 31 0.74 11.51 3.19
N TYR A 32 1.64 11.64 2.21
CA TYR A 32 2.81 12.51 2.29
C TYR A 32 2.85 13.45 1.08
N PRO A 33 3.36 14.68 1.23
CA PRO A 33 3.59 15.58 0.10
C PRO A 33 4.51 14.93 -0.94
N ASN A 34 4.24 15.14 -2.23
CA ASN A 34 5.09 14.72 -3.36
C ASN A 34 5.37 13.21 -3.47
N VAL A 35 4.61 12.37 -2.76
CA VAL A 35 4.82 10.92 -2.69
C VAL A 35 3.50 10.20 -2.93
N ASP A 36 3.55 9.11 -3.68
CA ASP A 36 2.46 8.15 -3.77
C ASP A 36 2.65 7.11 -2.67
N VAL A 37 1.63 6.96 -1.82
CA VAL A 37 1.57 5.92 -0.79
C VAL A 37 0.64 4.83 -1.29
N ILE A 38 1.22 3.67 -1.63
CA ILE A 38 0.52 2.56 -2.26
C ILE A 38 0.37 1.44 -1.24
N TYR A 39 -0.88 1.11 -0.91
CA TYR A 39 -1.23 -0.04 -0.08
C TYR A 39 -1.54 -1.20 -1.00
N ASP A 40 -0.75 -2.27 -0.90
CA ASP A 40 -0.84 -3.43 -1.78
C ASP A 40 -0.51 -4.73 -1.00
N SER A 41 -0.29 -5.82 -1.72
CA SER A 41 0.15 -7.09 -1.16
C SER A 41 1.12 -7.82 -2.08
N VAL A 42 2.05 -8.56 -1.48
CA VAL A 42 2.90 -9.53 -2.17
C VAL A 42 2.40 -10.95 -1.89
N THR A 43 2.33 -11.78 -2.94
CA THR A 43 1.94 -13.19 -2.82
C THR A 43 3.18 -14.06 -2.64
N MET A 44 3.18 -14.87 -1.61
CA MET A 44 4.23 -15.85 -1.29
C MET A 44 4.05 -17.13 -2.11
N PRO A 45 5.10 -17.97 -2.25
CA PRO A 45 5.00 -19.23 -3.00
C PRO A 45 3.93 -20.21 -2.49
N ASP A 46 3.55 -20.11 -1.21
CA ASP A 46 2.49 -20.91 -0.58
C ASP A 46 1.08 -20.30 -0.77
N GLY A 47 0.95 -19.25 -1.59
CA GLY A 47 -0.32 -18.58 -1.89
C GLY A 47 -0.77 -17.57 -0.83
N LYS A 48 -0.05 -17.43 0.29
CA LYS A 48 -0.37 -16.40 1.29
C LYS A 48 -0.02 -15.02 0.77
N ARG A 49 -0.79 -14.01 1.19
CA ARG A 49 -0.55 -12.61 0.86
C ARG A 49 -0.04 -11.86 2.07
N LEU A 50 1.01 -11.06 1.89
CA LEU A 50 1.54 -10.15 2.90
C LEU A 50 1.28 -8.71 2.46
N ARG A 51 0.84 -7.85 3.37
CA ARG A 51 0.61 -6.44 3.05
C ARG A 51 1.94 -5.74 2.79
N SER A 52 1.97 -4.91 1.76
CA SER A 52 3.03 -3.95 1.50
C SER A 52 2.48 -2.52 1.56
N ILE A 53 3.30 -1.60 2.08
CA ILE A 53 3.06 -0.17 2.01
C ILE A 53 4.29 0.40 1.30
N ILE A 54 4.07 1.03 0.15
CA ILE A 54 5.15 1.48 -0.74
C ILE A 54 5.03 2.99 -0.87
N THR A 55 6.09 3.70 -0.49
CA THR A 55 6.25 5.14 -0.72
C THR A 55 7.10 5.36 -1.95
N LYS A 56 6.57 6.07 -2.94
CA LYS A 56 7.28 6.39 -4.18
C LYS A 56 7.23 7.90 -4.46
N PRO A 57 8.37 8.58 -4.66
CA PRO A 57 8.37 9.97 -5.10
C PRO A 57 7.61 10.15 -6.43
N ARG A 58 6.77 11.18 -6.50
CA ARG A 58 6.04 11.55 -7.72
C ARG A 58 7.00 12.10 -8.77
N ASP A 59 6.60 11.97 -10.03
CA ASP A 59 7.26 12.58 -11.21
C ASP A 59 8.72 12.14 -11.48
N VAL A 60 9.26 11.18 -10.72
CA VAL A 60 10.58 10.61 -11.01
C VAL A 60 10.48 9.49 -12.04
N LYS A 61 11.28 9.61 -13.11
CA LYS A 61 11.35 8.63 -14.20
C LYS A 61 12.59 7.75 -14.04
N GLY A 62 12.48 6.48 -14.44
CA GLY A 62 13.57 5.52 -14.40
C GLY A 62 13.60 4.65 -13.14
N LYS A 63 14.71 3.92 -12.95
CA LYS A 63 14.91 3.05 -11.78
C LYS A 63 15.32 3.87 -10.57
N LEU A 64 14.75 3.57 -9.42
CA LEU A 64 15.07 4.19 -8.14
C LEU A 64 15.71 3.16 -7.19
N PRO A 65 16.64 3.58 -6.31
CA PRO A 65 17.01 2.75 -5.17
C PRO A 65 15.79 2.51 -4.29
N VAL A 66 15.70 1.33 -3.70
CA VAL A 66 14.59 0.93 -2.83
C VAL A 66 15.14 0.55 -1.47
N ILE A 67 14.55 1.10 -0.42
CA ILE A 67 14.76 0.67 0.95
C ILE A 67 13.67 -0.37 1.25
N PHE A 68 14.07 -1.62 1.46
CA PHE A 68 13.16 -2.67 1.87
C PHE A 68 13.23 -2.87 3.38
N LEU A 69 12.11 -2.65 4.06
CA LEU A 69 11.98 -2.88 5.50
C LEU A 69 11.13 -4.13 5.75
N ALA A 70 11.76 -5.17 6.27
CA ALA A 70 11.07 -6.33 6.81
C ALA A 70 10.72 -6.07 8.29
N GLY A 71 9.43 -6.11 8.64
CA GLY A 71 9.00 -6.04 10.03
C GLY A 71 9.48 -7.28 10.80
N TRP A 72 10.17 -7.08 11.93
CA TRP A 72 10.77 -8.19 12.69
C TRP A 72 9.84 -8.71 13.80
N LEU A 73 9.51 -7.88 14.79
CA LEU A 73 8.89 -8.37 16.05
C LEU A 73 7.37 -8.57 15.97
N SER A 74 6.67 -7.88 15.08
CA SER A 74 5.20 -7.89 15.05
C SER A 74 4.59 -8.63 13.86
N CYS A 75 5.36 -8.91 12.79
CA CYS A 75 4.86 -9.38 11.48
C CYS A 75 3.74 -8.53 10.84
N ASP A 76 3.29 -7.48 11.53
CA ASP A 76 2.34 -6.50 11.06
C ASP A 76 3.06 -5.49 10.17
N SER A 77 2.31 -4.88 9.26
CA SER A 77 2.79 -3.72 8.49
C SER A 77 2.98 -2.53 9.44
N VAL A 78 4.03 -1.75 9.21
CA VAL A 78 4.29 -0.51 9.96
C VAL A 78 3.60 0.63 9.24
N GLU A 79 2.66 1.29 9.92
CA GLU A 79 1.99 2.49 9.44
C GLU A 79 2.50 3.72 10.23
N ALA A 80 2.86 4.81 9.54
CA ALA A 80 3.37 6.04 10.13
C ALA A 80 2.51 7.29 9.76
N PRO A 81 1.25 7.38 10.25
CA PRO A 81 0.37 8.52 9.99
C PRO A 81 0.94 9.88 10.44
N ALA A 82 0.26 10.96 10.03
CA ALA A 82 0.68 12.33 10.23
C ALA A 82 0.95 12.72 11.70
N ASP A 83 0.37 12.00 12.66
CA ASP A 83 0.47 12.19 14.10
C ASP A 83 1.39 11.20 14.82
N THR A 84 2.11 10.34 14.09
CA THR A 84 3.06 9.37 14.68
C THR A 84 4.11 10.02 15.58
N LYS A 85 4.37 9.39 16.73
CA LYS A 85 5.34 9.86 17.75
C LYS A 85 6.42 8.85 18.10
N ASP A 86 6.30 7.59 17.67
CA ASP A 86 7.33 6.59 17.94
C ASP A 86 8.56 6.80 17.05
N ALA A 87 9.73 6.44 17.57
CA ALA A 87 11.01 6.72 16.92
C ALA A 87 11.12 6.07 15.52
N THR A 88 10.60 4.85 15.36
CA THR A 88 10.65 4.13 14.09
C THR A 88 9.80 4.83 13.05
N GLY A 89 8.55 5.17 13.37
CA GLY A 89 7.67 5.86 12.44
C GLY A 89 8.18 7.26 12.07
N LEU A 90 8.84 7.98 12.98
CA LEU A 90 9.51 9.25 12.65
C LEU A 90 10.63 9.08 11.61
N ILE A 91 11.46 8.04 11.76
CA ILE A 91 12.52 7.73 10.77
C ILE A 91 11.91 7.39 9.41
N LEU A 92 10.87 6.54 9.38
CA LEU A 92 10.25 6.12 8.12
C LEU A 92 9.60 7.28 7.38
N ARG A 93 8.97 8.21 8.11
CA ARG A 93 8.44 9.44 7.51
C ARG A 93 9.54 10.33 6.94
N GLY A 94 10.65 10.48 7.66
CA GLY A 94 11.81 11.23 7.18
C GLY A 94 12.47 10.62 5.94
N LEU A 95 12.35 9.30 5.72
CA LEU A 95 12.80 8.64 4.50
C LEU A 95 11.81 8.80 3.34
N ALA A 96 10.52 8.92 3.65
CA ALA A 96 9.47 9.05 2.65
C ALA A 96 9.37 10.48 2.07
N GLN A 97 9.72 11.50 2.85
CA GLN A 97 9.58 12.94 2.52
C GLN A 97 10.90 13.58 2.05
#